data_AF-A0A800IKN2-F1
#
_entry.id   AF-A0A800IKN2-F1
#
_cell.length_a   1.000
_cell.length_b   1.000
_cell.length_c   1.000
_cell.angle_alpha   90.00
_cell.angle_beta   90.00
_cell.angle_gamma   90.00
#
_symmetry.space_group_name_H-M   'P 1'
#
loop_
_entity.id
_entity.type
_entity.pdbx_description
1 polymer ?
#
loop_
_entity_poly.entity_id
_entity_poly.type
_entity_poly.pdbx_seq_one_letter_code
_entity_poly.pdbx_strand_id
1 'polypeptide(L)' 'MKTQLANSPMNQPTPDLPSCTFDVLGLGCACLDFLGVVPRMPDLDDEIRMVTSSQQGGGEVATALVTLSKLG' A
#
# COMPACT_ATOMS: atom_id res chain seq x y z
N MET A 1 -43.70 -30.45 -6.61
CA MET A 1 -43.02 -29.22 -7.06
C MET A 1 -41.89 -28.90 -6.09
N LYS A 2 -40.65 -29.32 -6.40
CA LYS A 2 -39.44 -28.87 -5.68
C LYS A 2 -38.56 -28.19 -6.72
N THR A 3 -38.42 -26.88 -6.62
CA THR A 3 -37.52 -26.09 -7.47
C THR A 3 -36.11 -26.33 -6.98
N GLN A 4 -35.34 -27.09 -7.76
CA GLN A 4 -33.92 -27.30 -7.52
C GLN A 4 -33.19 -26.00 -7.86
N LEU A 5 -32.71 -25.28 -6.84
CA LEU A 5 -31.79 -24.16 -7.02
C LEU A 5 -30.52 -24.71 -7.66
N ALA A 6 -30.19 -24.20 -8.85
CA ALA A 6 -28.95 -24.52 -9.53
C ALA A 6 -27.77 -24.11 -8.65
N ASN A 7 -26.97 -25.07 -8.20
CA ASN A 7 -25.65 -24.78 -7.66
C ASN A 7 -24.82 -24.21 -8.80
N SER A 8 -24.45 -22.93 -8.70
CA SER A 8 -23.46 -22.32 -9.58
C SER A 8 -22.17 -23.15 -9.53
N PRO A 9 -21.58 -23.54 -10.68
CA PRO A 9 -20.33 -24.28 -10.68
C PRO A 9 -19.20 -23.34 -10.26
N MET A 10 -18.88 -23.35 -8.96
CA MET A 10 -17.74 -22.62 -8.37
C MET A 10 -16.38 -23.25 -8.73
N ASN A 11 -16.31 -24.01 -9.83
CA ASN A 11 -15.10 -24.64 -10.35
C ASN A 11 -14.92 -24.38 -11.85
N GLN A 12 -15.43 -23.25 -12.35
CA GLN A 12 -14.97 -22.78 -13.65
C GLN A 12 -13.53 -22.29 -13.46
N PRO A 13 -12.53 -22.86 -14.18
CA PRO A 13 -11.20 -22.28 -14.18
C PRO A 13 -11.35 -20.83 -14.63
N THR A 14 -10.93 -19.91 -13.76
CA THR A 14 -10.84 -18.50 -14.13
C THR A 14 -10.05 -18.42 -15.43
N PRO A 15 -10.57 -17.72 -16.47
CA PRO A 15 -9.86 -17.58 -17.73
C PRO A 15 -8.45 -17.09 -17.45
N ASP A 16 -7.49 -17.76 -18.06
CA ASP A 16 -6.04 -17.72 -17.80
C ASP A 16 -5.54 -16.27 -17.70
N LEU A 17 -5.70 -15.67 -16.53
CA LEU A 17 -4.92 -14.50 -16.16
C LEU A 17 -3.47 -14.99 -16.23
N PRO A 18 -2.54 -14.20 -16.83
CA PRO A 18 -1.14 -14.57 -16.82
C PRO A 18 -0.80 -15.00 -15.40
N SER A 19 -0.14 -16.15 -15.24
CA SER A 19 0.29 -16.67 -13.94
C SER A 19 1.33 -15.72 -13.36
N CYS A 20 0.87 -14.55 -12.92
CA CYS A 20 1.63 -13.54 -12.21
C CYS A 20 1.72 -14.06 -10.79
N THR A 21 2.51 -15.12 -10.64
CA THR A 21 2.88 -15.65 -9.35
C THR A 21 3.87 -14.66 -8.77
N PHE A 22 3.53 -14.06 -7.64
CA PHE A 22 4.45 -13.21 -6.90
C PHE A 22 5.33 -14.09 -6.02
N ASP A 23 6.65 -13.96 -6.11
CA ASP A 23 7.60 -14.66 -5.21
C ASP A 23 7.47 -14.15 -3.76
N VAL A 24 7.14 -12.87 -3.61
CA VAL A 24 6.93 -12.23 -2.32
C VAL A 24 5.67 -11.37 -2.35
N LEU A 25 4.85 -11.52 -1.30
CA LEU A 25 3.69 -10.68 -1.01
C LEU A 25 3.92 -9.99 0.33
N GLY A 26 3.82 -8.67 0.37
CA GLY A 26 3.85 -7.91 1.62
C GLY A 26 2.44 -7.60 2.10
N LEU A 27 2.16 -7.86 3.38
CA LEU A 27 0.90 -7.54 4.04
C LEU A 27 1.15 -6.60 5.21
N GLY A 28 0.70 -5.34 5.11
CA GLY A 28 0.80 -4.33 6.18
C GLY A 28 0.68 -2.90 5.65
N CYS A 29 1.17 -1.89 6.39
CA CYS A 29 1.04 -0.49 5.97
C CYS A 29 1.99 -0.17 4.81
N ALA A 30 1.39 0.42 3.78
CA ALA A 30 2.06 1.39 2.94
C ALA A 30 1.58 2.77 3.39
N CYS A 31 2.50 3.66 3.66
CA CYS A 31 2.18 4.98 4.18
C CYS A 31 2.77 6.07 3.25
N LEU A 32 2.12 7.23 3.18
CA LEU A 32 2.61 8.40 2.43
C LEU A 32 3.08 9.44 3.45
N ASP A 33 4.39 9.68 3.46
CA ASP A 33 5.03 10.54 4.44
C ASP A 33 5.10 11.98 3.90
N PHE A 34 4.39 12.89 4.55
CA PHE A 34 4.49 14.33 4.31
C PHE A 34 5.49 14.94 5.29
N LEU A 35 6.69 15.22 4.81
CA LEU A 35 7.76 15.79 5.62
C LEU A 35 7.90 17.29 5.34
N GLY A 36 7.73 18.12 6.37
CA GLY A 36 7.96 19.56 6.32
C GLY A 36 9.15 19.97 7.17
N VAL A 37 10.01 20.85 6.63
CA VAL A 37 11.10 21.47 7.40
C VAL A 37 10.63 22.84 7.88
N VAL A 38 10.75 23.09 9.18
CA VAL A 38 10.37 24.35 9.85
C VAL A 38 11.58 24.94 10.57
N PRO A 39 11.66 26.28 10.72
CA PRO A 39 12.82 26.92 11.35
C PRO A 39 12.92 26.64 12.86
N ARG A 40 11.79 26.29 13.50
CA ARG A 40 11.69 25.87 14.90
C ARG A 40 10.42 25.04 15.10
N MET A 41 10.31 24.37 16.24
CA MET A 41 9.05 23.74 16.64
C MET A 41 7.99 24.84 16.90
N PRO A 42 6.73 24.67 16.43
CA PRO A 42 5.66 25.57 16.79
C PRO A 42 5.31 25.44 18.27
N ASP A 43 4.94 26.55 18.89
CA ASP A 43 4.30 26.54 20.20
C ASP A 43 2.80 26.21 20.06
N LEU A 44 2.08 26.08 21.17
CA LEU A 44 0.65 25.86 21.15
C LEU A 44 -0.06 27.02 20.42
N ASP A 45 -0.94 26.69 19.48
CA ASP A 45 -1.70 27.61 18.63
C ASP A 45 -0.85 28.53 17.72
N ASP A 46 0.42 28.18 17.52
CA ASP A 46 1.34 28.94 16.68
C ASP A 46 1.23 28.53 15.20
N GLU A 47 1.32 29.51 14.29
CA GLU A 47 1.34 29.28 12.85
C GLU A 47 2.72 29.66 12.30
N ILE A 48 3.43 28.66 11.75
CA ILE A 48 4.75 28.86 11.17
C ILE A 48 4.81 28.37 9.72
N ARG A 49 5.51 29.13 8.89
CA ARG A 49 5.71 28.78 7.48
C ARG A 49 6.77 27.70 7.33
N MET A 50 6.44 26.62 6.63
CA MET A 50 7.43 25.62 6.21
C MET A 50 8.45 26.23 5.26
N VAL A 51 9.73 25.90 5.47
CA VAL A 51 10.86 26.28 4.60
C VAL A 51 10.82 25.45 3.33
N THR A 52 10.58 24.15 3.47
CA THR A 52 10.44 23.20 2.36
C THR A 52 9.56 22.04 2.79
N SER A 53 9.00 21.32 1.83
CA SER A 53 8.25 20.10 2.06
C SER A 53 8.60 19.03 1.03
N SER A 54 8.42 17.77 1.40
CA SER A 54 8.61 16.62 0.51
C SER A 54 7.54 15.55 0.79
N GLN A 55 7.19 14.80 -0.26
CA GLN A 55 6.34 13.63 -0.17
C GLN A 55 7.20 12.39 -0.42
N GLN A 56 7.13 11.40 0.46
CA GLN A 56 7.97 10.21 0.41
C GLN A 56 7.12 8.96 0.63
N GLY A 57 7.53 7.85 0.02
CA GLY A 57 6.96 6.55 0.35
C GLY A 57 7.52 6.06 1.68
N GLY A 58 6.64 5.57 2.54
CA GLY A 58 6.99 5.02 3.84
C GLY A 58 6.10 3.84 4.22
N GLY A 59 6.11 3.53 5.51
CA GLY A 59 5.45 2.33 6.04
C GLY A 59 6.33 1.09 5.96
N GLU A 60 6.31 0.30 7.03
CA GLU A 60 7.22 -0.83 7.22
C GLU A 60 7.21 -1.81 6.03
N VAL A 61 6.03 -2.16 5.54
CA VAL A 61 5.90 -3.16 4.47
C VAL A 61 6.27 -2.59 3.12
N ALA A 62 5.86 -1.37 2.80
CA ALA A 62 6.26 -0.75 1.54
C ALA A 62 7.78 -0.51 1.48
N THR A 63 8.39 -0.05 2.59
CA THR A 63 9.84 0.12 2.68
C THR A 63 10.57 -1.22 2.53
N ALA A 64 10.09 -2.28 3.19
CA ALA A 64 10.67 -3.62 3.05
C ALA A 64 10.59 -4.14 1.60
N LEU A 65 9.42 -4.03 0.95
CA LEU A 65 9.24 -4.48 -0.43
C LEU A 65 10.04 -3.66 -1.45
N VAL A 66 10.15 -2.34 -1.26
CA VAL A 66 11.00 -1.48 -2.11
C VAL A 66 12.48 -1.80 -1.90
N THR A 67 12.88 -2.16 -0.68
CA THR A 67 14.24 -2.60 -0.40
C THR A 67 14.53 -3.93 -1.10
N LEU A 68 13.62 -4.90 -0.97
CA LEU A 68 13.69 -6.19 -1.66
C LEU A 68 13.84 -6.00 -3.18
N SER A 69 12.99 -5.18 -3.80
CA SER A 69 13.04 -4.98 -5.26
C SER A 69 14.33 -4.31 -5.75
N LYS A 70 15.00 -3.52 -4.91
CA LYS A 70 16.27 -2.85 -5.24
C LYS A 70 17.49 -3.75 -5.07
N LEU A 71 17.41 -4.80 -4.26
CA LEU A 71 18.53 -5.72 -4.02
C LEU A 71 18.64 -6.81 -5.10
N GLY A 72 17.58 -7.05 -5.88
CA GLY A 72 17.49 -8.16 -6.82
C GLY A 72 17.23 -9.49 -6.14
#